data_AF-A0A6N4DPT3-F1
#
_entry.id   AF-A0A6N4DPT3-F1
#
_cell.length_a   1.000
_cell.length_b   1.000
_cell.length_c   1.000
_cell.angle_alpha   90.00
_cell.angle_beta   90.00
_cell.angle_gamma   90.00
#
_symmetry.space_group_name_H-M   'P 1'
#
loop_
_entity.id
_entity.type
_entity.pdbx_description
1 polymer ?
#
loop_
_entity_poly.entity_id
_entity_poly.type
_entity_poly.pdbx_seq_one_letter_code
_entity_poly.pdbx_strand_id
1 'polypeptide(L)'
;MHTGKLLLHPPHQNPACDPGALEARLQTLGLIGAALEPPGAAYLAGPRFMQLITFMGCSPFLRLAPEHDQDRSFCHLRLSGDGQTLRFRSGHNTRPPHCPLCRARIEQWPALMQAWRSTAPCRCPGCGVELDPTRLRWGRGAGFGRRFIEIVGVFPGEAVPTPALLDSLGDGAAPWGYFYIQE
;
A
#
# COMPACT_ATOMS: atom_id res chain seq x y z
N MET A 1 -18.49 -9.74 2.88
CA MET A 1 -17.40 -9.37 3.81
C MET A 1 -16.60 -8.28 3.13
N HIS A 2 -16.41 -7.12 3.76
CA HIS A 2 -15.61 -6.06 3.14
C HIS A 2 -14.13 -6.43 3.29
N THR A 3 -13.53 -6.95 2.22
CA THR A 3 -12.11 -7.28 2.19
C THR A 3 -11.31 -6.00 2.12
N GLY A 4 -10.43 -5.80 3.10
CA GLY A 4 -9.42 -4.76 3.05
C GLY A 4 -8.11 -5.28 2.49
N LYS A 5 -7.18 -4.34 2.29
CA LYS A 5 -5.80 -4.64 2.01
C LYS A 5 -4.86 -3.61 2.63
N LEU A 6 -3.70 -4.09 3.03
CA LEU A 6 -2.55 -3.29 3.43
C LEU A 6 -1.64 -3.12 2.21
N LEU A 7 -1.30 -1.89 1.84
CA LEU A 7 -0.38 -1.59 0.75
C LEU A 7 0.91 -1.05 1.33
N LEU A 8 2.04 -1.66 0.96
CA LEU A 8 3.37 -1.13 1.19
C LEU A 8 3.87 -0.55 -0.12
N HIS A 9 4.56 0.59 -0.06
CA HIS A 9 5.08 1.24 -1.25
C HIS A 9 6.45 1.87 -0.98
N PRO A 10 7.32 1.91 -2.01
CA PRO A 10 8.56 2.67 -1.91
C PRO A 10 8.23 4.17 -1.81
N PRO A 11 9.19 4.99 -1.35
CA PRO A 11 9.12 6.43 -1.47
C PRO A 11 8.78 6.84 -2.91
N HIS A 12 7.81 7.72 -3.12
CA HIS A 12 7.38 8.13 -4.46
C HIS A 12 8.49 8.78 -5.31
N GLN A 13 9.54 9.28 -4.64
CA GLN A 13 10.73 9.88 -5.26
C GLN A 13 11.74 8.83 -5.75
N ASN A 14 11.56 7.55 -5.43
CA ASN A 14 12.41 6.47 -5.92
C ASN A 14 11.77 5.83 -7.17
N PRO A 15 12.26 6.15 -8.39
CA PRO A 15 11.53 5.92 -9.62
C PRO A 15 11.65 4.50 -10.18
N ALA A 16 12.48 3.61 -9.61
CA ALA A 16 12.63 2.27 -10.15
C ALA A 16 13.05 1.27 -9.06
N CYS A 17 12.09 0.49 -8.57
CA CYS A 17 12.41 -0.85 -8.11
C CYS A 17 12.39 -1.74 -9.36
N ASP A 18 13.24 -2.74 -9.53
CA ASP A 18 13.09 -3.72 -10.61
C ASP A 18 12.09 -4.82 -10.18
N PRO A 19 11.14 -5.29 -11.01
CA PRO A 19 10.09 -6.22 -10.53
C PRO A 19 10.68 -7.54 -10.08
N GLY A 20 11.64 -8.08 -10.85
CA GLY A 20 12.32 -9.32 -10.53
C GLY A 20 13.16 -9.19 -9.27
N ALA A 21 13.87 -8.08 -9.11
CA ALA A 21 14.65 -7.81 -7.90
C ALA A 21 13.77 -7.66 -6.66
N LEU A 22 12.60 -7.01 -6.78
CA LEU A 22 11.64 -6.91 -5.69
C LEU A 22 11.11 -8.29 -5.32
N GLU A 23 10.62 -9.06 -6.29
CA GLU A 23 10.12 -10.41 -6.08
C GLU A 23 11.17 -11.30 -5.40
N ALA A 24 12.39 -11.35 -5.94
CA ALA A 24 13.49 -12.13 -5.37
C ALA A 24 13.82 -11.70 -3.93
N ARG A 25 13.80 -10.39 -3.65
CA ARG A 25 13.98 -9.87 -2.28
C ARG A 25 12.87 -10.35 -1.36
N LEU A 26 11.61 -10.28 -1.80
CA LEU A 26 10.45 -10.72 -1.00
C LEU A 26 10.46 -12.23 -0.73
N GLN A 27 10.90 -13.04 -1.71
CA GLN A 27 11.12 -14.47 -1.55
C GLN A 27 12.23 -14.73 -0.52
N THR A 28 13.37 -14.04 -0.66
CA THR A 28 14.52 -14.18 0.26
C THR A 28 14.16 -13.79 1.69
N LEU A 29 13.38 -12.73 1.87
CA LEU A 29 12.88 -12.32 3.19
C LEU A 29 11.89 -13.32 3.79
N GLY A 30 11.30 -14.20 2.96
CA GLY A 30 10.25 -15.12 3.35
C GLY A 30 8.89 -14.45 3.52
N LEU A 31 8.66 -13.28 2.87
CA LEU A 31 7.37 -12.61 2.88
C LEU A 31 6.38 -13.26 1.91
N ILE A 32 6.84 -13.64 0.71
CA ILE A 32 6.05 -14.35 -0.31
C ILE A 32 6.49 -15.81 -0.44
N GLY A 33 5.53 -16.68 -0.72
CA GLY A 33 5.70 -18.09 -1.03
C GLY A 33 5.51 -18.38 -2.53
N ALA A 34 4.89 -19.52 -2.84
CA ALA A 34 4.62 -19.92 -4.23
C ALA A 34 3.66 -18.93 -4.93
N ALA A 35 3.87 -18.73 -6.23
CA ALA A 35 2.97 -17.96 -7.07
C ALA A 35 1.61 -18.67 -7.23
N LEU A 36 0.53 -17.91 -7.14
CA LEU A 36 -0.86 -18.39 -7.26
C LEU A 36 -1.34 -18.46 -8.71
N GLU A 37 -0.89 -17.53 -9.56
CA GLU A 37 -1.27 -17.43 -10.97
C GLU A 37 -0.04 -17.07 -11.81
N PRO A 38 0.34 -17.86 -12.82
CA PRO A 38 1.34 -17.47 -13.80
C PRO A 38 0.75 -16.57 -14.90
N PRO A 39 1.44 -15.48 -15.30
CA PRO A 39 2.67 -14.93 -14.73
C PRO A 39 2.43 -14.21 -13.38
N GLY A 40 3.33 -14.46 -12.42
CA GLY A 40 3.22 -14.18 -10.98
C GLY A 40 2.92 -12.74 -10.59
N ALA A 41 1.65 -12.41 -10.41
CA ALA A 41 1.22 -11.16 -9.77
C ALA A 41 0.64 -11.39 -8.37
N ALA A 42 0.42 -12.65 -7.99
CA ALA A 42 -0.17 -13.06 -6.71
C ALA A 42 0.60 -14.25 -6.11
N TYR A 43 0.76 -14.26 -4.80
CA TYR A 43 1.60 -15.20 -4.06
C TYR A 43 0.95 -15.63 -2.76
N LEU A 44 1.20 -16.87 -2.36
CA LEU A 44 0.93 -17.33 -1.00
C LEU A 44 1.77 -16.53 0.01
N ALA A 45 1.31 -16.52 1.26
CA ALA A 45 2.12 -16.03 2.36
C ALA A 45 3.40 -16.87 2.52
N GLY A 46 4.54 -16.20 2.64
CA GLY A 46 5.82 -16.86 2.86
C GLY A 46 6.03 -17.34 4.29
N PRO A 47 7.08 -18.14 4.54
CA PRO A 47 7.33 -18.77 5.85
C PRO A 47 7.57 -17.78 6.99
N ARG A 48 7.97 -16.55 6.68
CA ARG A 48 8.21 -15.48 7.68
C ARG A 48 7.11 -14.43 7.70
N PHE A 49 6.01 -14.64 6.98
CA PHE A 49 4.91 -13.66 6.88
C PHE A 49 4.42 -13.17 8.26
N MET A 50 4.10 -14.10 9.17
CA MET A 50 3.62 -13.76 10.53
C MET A 50 4.69 -13.12 11.43
N GLN A 51 5.97 -13.18 11.04
CA GLN A 51 7.06 -12.48 11.73
C GLN A 51 7.27 -11.08 11.18
N LEU A 52 6.92 -10.85 9.92
CA LEU A 52 7.13 -9.60 9.20
C LEU A 52 5.92 -8.68 9.24
N ILE A 53 4.73 -9.24 9.45
CA ILE A 53 3.45 -8.54 9.60
C ILE A 53 2.86 -8.85 10.98
N THR A 54 2.69 -7.79 11.78
CA THR A 54 2.04 -7.88 13.09
C THR A 54 0.53 -7.77 12.94
N PHE A 55 -0.21 -8.69 13.54
CA PHE A 55 -1.67 -8.65 13.59
C PHE A 55 -2.15 -8.14 14.95
N MET A 56 -2.98 -7.11 14.94
CA MET A 56 -3.55 -6.49 16.14
C MET A 56 -4.95 -7.08 16.41
N GLY A 57 -5.14 -7.71 17.56
CA GLY A 57 -6.40 -8.31 17.98
C GLY A 57 -6.23 -9.69 18.62
N CYS A 58 -7.25 -10.18 19.32
CA CYS A 58 -7.18 -11.42 20.12
C CYS A 58 -7.39 -12.70 19.29
N SER A 59 -6.64 -12.90 18.20
CA SER A 59 -6.77 -14.02 17.23
C SER A 59 -7.75 -13.75 16.07
N PRO A 60 -7.38 -12.89 15.10
CA PRO A 60 -8.10 -12.86 13.85
C PRO A 60 -7.97 -14.20 13.12
N PHE A 61 -9.09 -14.76 12.65
CA PHE A 61 -9.07 -15.97 11.84
C PHE A 61 -8.51 -15.65 10.45
N LEU A 62 -7.19 -15.76 10.32
CA LEU A 62 -6.47 -15.48 9.09
C LEU A 62 -6.25 -16.79 8.31
N ARG A 63 -6.92 -16.93 7.17
CA ARG A 63 -6.67 -18.03 6.23
C ARG A 63 -5.49 -17.65 5.33
N LEU A 64 -4.43 -18.45 5.32
CA LEU A 64 -3.23 -18.22 4.50
C LEU A 64 -3.14 -19.12 3.27
N ALA A 65 -4.10 -20.03 3.10
CA ALA A 65 -4.18 -20.95 1.98
C ALA A 65 -5.60 -20.96 1.40
N PRO A 66 -5.73 -21.10 0.07
CA PRO A 66 -7.02 -21.32 -0.57
C PRO A 66 -7.58 -22.69 -0.16
N GLU A 67 -8.91 -22.81 -0.08
CA GLU A 67 -9.59 -24.11 0.11
C GLU A 67 -9.70 -24.90 -1.19
N HIS A 68 -9.72 -24.20 -2.33
CA HIS A 68 -9.77 -24.76 -3.67
C HIS A 68 -9.16 -23.75 -4.66
N ASP A 69 -8.80 -24.18 -5.87
CA ASP A 69 -8.03 -23.36 -6.84
C ASP A 69 -8.65 -21.99 -7.18
N GLN A 70 -9.98 -21.88 -7.11
CA GLN A 70 -10.72 -20.64 -7.38
C GLN A 70 -10.98 -19.78 -6.13
N ASP A 71 -10.56 -20.23 -4.95
CA ASP A 71 -10.75 -19.46 -3.73
C ASP A 71 -9.83 -18.25 -3.77
N ARG A 72 -10.40 -17.07 -3.52
CA ARG A 72 -9.68 -15.79 -3.39
C ARG A 72 -9.96 -15.13 -2.04
N SER A 73 -10.74 -15.79 -1.18
CA SER A 73 -11.18 -15.32 0.14
C SER A 73 -10.22 -15.77 1.23
N PHE A 74 -8.94 -15.50 1.02
CA PHE A 74 -7.86 -15.78 1.96
C PHE A 74 -6.78 -14.70 1.84
N CYS A 75 -5.92 -14.60 2.84
CA CYS A 75 -4.84 -13.64 2.84
C CYS A 75 -3.71 -14.10 1.92
N HIS A 76 -3.40 -13.26 0.95
CA HIS A 76 -2.37 -13.48 -0.05
C HIS A 76 -1.70 -12.16 -0.40
N LEU A 77 -0.53 -12.24 -1.04
CA LEU A 77 0.23 -11.08 -1.45
C LEU A 77 0.08 -10.86 -2.94
N ARG A 78 0.04 -9.60 -3.37
CA ARG A 78 0.07 -9.22 -4.78
C ARG A 78 1.10 -8.14 -5.01
N LEU A 79 1.75 -8.20 -6.16
CA LEU A 79 2.62 -7.14 -6.65
C LEU A 79 1.87 -6.38 -7.73
N SER A 80 1.81 -5.05 -7.60
CA SER A 80 1.11 -4.21 -8.56
C SER A 80 1.86 -2.91 -8.85
N GLY A 81 1.48 -2.27 -9.97
CA GLY A 81 2.17 -1.10 -10.50
C GLY A 81 3.34 -1.47 -11.43
N ASP A 82 3.66 -0.56 -12.34
CA ASP A 82 4.68 -0.73 -13.39
C ASP A 82 6.04 -0.15 -12.98
N GLY A 83 6.11 0.60 -11.87
CA GLY A 83 7.30 1.36 -11.47
C GLY A 83 7.49 2.66 -12.25
N GLN A 84 6.78 2.88 -13.35
CA GLN A 84 6.95 4.04 -14.21
C GLN A 84 5.90 5.11 -13.95
N THR A 85 4.65 4.72 -13.70
CA THR A 85 3.52 5.63 -13.55
C THR A 85 3.17 5.81 -12.09
N LEU A 86 3.14 7.07 -11.62
CA LEU A 86 2.69 7.37 -10.26
C LEU A 86 1.17 7.20 -10.18
N ARG A 87 0.71 6.34 -9.28
CA ARG A 87 -0.71 6.02 -9.11
C ARG A 87 -1.17 6.48 -7.73
N PHE A 88 -2.32 7.13 -7.70
CA PHE A 88 -3.07 7.35 -6.47
C PHE A 88 -3.92 6.11 -6.16
N ARG A 89 -3.92 5.66 -4.90
CA ARG A 89 -4.70 4.52 -4.43
C ARG A 89 -5.57 4.97 -3.25
N SER A 90 -6.87 4.70 -3.33
CA SER A 90 -7.88 5.04 -2.33
C SER A 90 -8.96 3.94 -2.26
N GLY A 91 -9.82 4.01 -1.25
CA GLY A 91 -10.96 3.13 -1.02
C GLY A 91 -12.04 3.78 -0.17
N HIS A 92 -13.03 3.01 0.28
CA HIS A 92 -14.14 3.49 1.12
C HIS A 92 -13.69 4.08 2.45
N ASN A 93 -12.53 3.66 2.95
CA ASN A 93 -11.91 4.17 4.18
C ASN A 93 -11.12 5.48 3.97
N THR A 94 -11.00 5.98 2.74
CA THR A 94 -10.26 7.23 2.48
C THR A 94 -10.99 8.42 3.10
N ARG A 95 -10.25 9.16 3.94
CA ARG A 95 -10.72 10.39 4.57
C ARG A 95 -10.08 11.61 3.89
N PRO A 96 -10.70 12.79 3.99
CA PRO A 96 -10.10 14.04 3.52
C PRO A 96 -8.68 14.23 4.05
N PRO A 97 -7.69 14.44 3.16
CA PRO A 97 -6.32 14.65 3.57
C PRO A 97 -6.15 16.05 4.17
N HIS A 98 -5.04 16.25 4.87
CA HIS A 98 -4.71 17.53 5.49
C HIS A 98 -3.56 18.24 4.78
N CYS A 99 -3.62 19.56 4.74
CA CYS A 99 -2.51 20.41 4.33
C CYS A 99 -1.28 20.15 5.22
N PRO A 100 -0.08 19.94 4.66
CA PRO A 100 1.13 19.71 5.46
C PRO A 100 1.59 20.95 6.23
N LEU A 101 1.16 22.17 5.82
CA LEU A 101 1.58 23.43 6.46
C LEU A 101 0.61 23.87 7.56
N CYS A 102 -0.68 24.07 7.24
CA CYS A 102 -1.66 24.59 8.21
C CYS A 102 -2.59 23.53 8.80
N ARG A 103 -2.50 22.27 8.35
CA ARG A 103 -3.36 21.14 8.76
C ARG A 103 -4.84 21.29 8.41
N ALA A 104 -5.24 22.32 7.64
CA ALA A 104 -6.60 22.42 7.12
C ALA A 104 -6.96 21.20 6.26
N ARG A 105 -8.21 20.75 6.36
CA ARG A 105 -8.74 19.62 5.61
C ARG A 105 -9.01 20.02 4.16
N ILE A 106 -8.72 19.11 3.23
CA ILE A 106 -9.04 19.27 1.81
C ILE A 106 -10.29 18.44 1.52
N GLU A 107 -11.49 18.98 1.78
CA GLU A 107 -12.76 18.26 1.64
C GLU A 107 -13.06 17.89 0.16
N GLN A 108 -12.66 18.77 -0.75
CA GLN A 108 -12.80 18.59 -2.21
C GLN A 108 -11.77 17.64 -2.84
N TRP A 109 -11.12 16.80 -2.03
CA TRP A 109 -10.09 15.87 -2.51
C TRP A 109 -10.56 14.88 -3.60
N PRO A 110 -11.83 14.39 -3.67
CA PRO A 110 -12.21 13.44 -4.72
C PRO A 110 -12.13 14.08 -6.11
N ALA A 111 -12.68 15.29 -6.24
CA ALA A 111 -12.62 16.06 -7.48
C ALA A 111 -11.17 16.43 -7.84
N LEU A 112 -10.35 16.76 -6.83
CA LEU A 112 -8.92 17.01 -7.03
C LEU A 112 -8.21 15.78 -7.60
N MET A 113 -8.46 14.58 -7.07
CA MET A 113 -7.85 13.34 -7.54
C MET A 113 -8.37 12.90 -8.90
N GLN A 114 -9.62 13.18 -9.22
CA GLN A 114 -10.16 12.95 -10.55
C GLN A 114 -9.50 13.84 -11.62
N ALA A 115 -9.17 15.08 -11.27
CA ALA A 115 -8.51 16.02 -12.16
C ALA A 115 -6.98 15.85 -12.22
N TRP A 116 -6.37 15.17 -11.24
CA TRP A 116 -4.93 15.07 -11.10
C TRP A 116 -4.30 14.20 -12.21
N ARG A 117 -3.44 14.82 -13.01
CA ARG A 117 -2.66 14.18 -14.09
C ARG A 117 -1.16 14.20 -13.78
N SER A 118 -0.78 13.65 -12.63
CA SER A 118 0.60 13.60 -12.08
C SER A 118 1.19 14.91 -11.53
N THR A 119 0.84 16.09 -12.04
CA THR A 119 1.49 17.36 -11.66
C THR A 119 0.54 18.52 -11.32
N ALA A 120 -0.78 18.31 -11.34
CA ALA A 120 -1.74 19.38 -11.10
C ALA A 120 -1.70 19.84 -9.63
N PRO A 121 -1.35 21.11 -9.34
CA PRO A 121 -1.34 21.62 -7.97
C PRO A 121 -2.77 21.81 -7.44
N CYS A 122 -2.91 21.79 -6.12
CA CYS A 122 -4.14 22.17 -5.43
C CYS A 122 -3.90 23.34 -4.49
N ARG A 123 -4.89 24.22 -4.33
CA ARG A 123 -4.82 25.32 -3.37
C ARG A 123 -5.42 24.90 -2.03
N CYS A 124 -4.70 25.14 -0.94
CA CYS A 124 -5.22 24.88 0.40
C CYS A 124 -6.32 25.89 0.77
N PRO A 125 -7.50 25.45 1.25
CA PRO A 125 -8.58 26.36 1.65
C PRO A 125 -8.27 27.14 2.94
N GLY A 126 -7.37 26.63 3.79
CA GLY A 126 -7.03 27.29 5.06
C GLY A 126 -5.96 28.38 4.93
N CYS A 127 -4.85 28.08 4.24
CA CYS A 127 -3.70 28.99 4.15
C CYS A 127 -3.45 29.54 2.74
N GLY A 128 -4.22 29.13 1.73
CA GLY A 128 -4.11 29.62 0.36
C GLY A 128 -2.87 29.16 -0.42
N VAL A 129 -1.95 28.43 0.20
CA VAL A 129 -0.74 27.91 -0.46
C VAL A 129 -1.09 26.89 -1.54
N GLU A 130 -0.32 26.88 -2.62
CA GLU A 130 -0.36 25.85 -3.65
C GLU A 130 0.47 24.64 -3.20
N LEU A 131 -0.12 23.46 -3.32
CA LEU A 131 0.43 22.19 -2.86
C LEU A 131 0.39 21.19 -3.98
N ASP A 132 1.43 20.37 -4.06
CA ASP A 132 1.37 19.11 -4.80
C ASP A 132 0.46 18.12 -4.03
N PRO A 133 -0.60 17.56 -4.66
CA PRO A 133 -1.48 16.59 -4.02
C PRO A 133 -0.76 15.35 -3.45
N THR A 134 0.40 14.99 -4.00
CA THR A 134 1.25 13.89 -3.51
C THR A 134 1.85 14.18 -2.14
N ARG A 135 1.93 15.45 -1.74
CA ARG A 135 2.47 15.92 -0.44
C ARG A 135 1.41 16.17 0.61
N LEU A 136 0.13 16.00 0.27
CA LEU A 136 -0.95 16.09 1.25
C LEU A 136 -0.83 14.94 2.26
N ARG A 137 -1.29 15.18 3.49
CA ARG A 137 -1.28 14.17 4.56
C ARG A 137 -2.53 13.30 4.45
N TRP A 138 -2.42 12.19 3.74
CA TRP A 138 -3.48 11.18 3.54
C TRP A 138 -3.68 10.24 4.73
N GLY A 139 -2.85 10.37 5.77
CA GLY A 139 -2.85 9.46 6.91
C GLY A 139 -2.51 8.04 6.44
N ARG A 140 -3.34 7.06 6.82
CA ARG A 140 -3.24 5.67 6.36
C ARG A 140 -4.44 5.23 5.52
N GLY A 141 -5.23 6.16 5.00
CA GLY A 141 -6.46 5.86 4.26
C GLY A 141 -6.34 5.94 2.73
N ALA A 142 -5.20 6.41 2.23
CA ALA A 142 -4.86 6.50 0.81
C ALA A 142 -3.37 6.80 0.67
N GLY A 143 -2.84 6.69 -0.54
CA GLY A 143 -1.45 7.04 -0.81
C GLY A 143 -1.09 7.04 -2.28
N PHE A 144 0.16 7.41 -2.55
CA PHE A 144 0.75 7.42 -3.87
C PHE A 144 1.91 6.44 -3.95
N GLY A 145 2.03 5.77 -5.09
CA GLY A 145 3.14 4.86 -5.36
C GLY A 145 3.18 4.49 -6.83
N ARG A 146 4.37 4.13 -7.30
CA ARG A 146 4.56 3.54 -8.65
C ARG A 146 4.48 2.03 -8.62
N ARG A 147 4.70 1.45 -7.42
CA ARG A 147 4.59 0.03 -7.12
C ARG A 147 4.03 -0.19 -5.74
N PHE A 148 3.40 -1.34 -5.57
CA PHE A 148 2.78 -1.74 -4.31
C PHE A 148 3.03 -3.22 -4.06
N ILE A 149 3.31 -3.53 -2.80
CA ILE A 149 3.10 -4.86 -2.23
C ILE A 149 1.73 -4.78 -1.55
N GLU A 150 0.75 -5.51 -2.07
CA GLU A 150 -0.60 -5.56 -1.51
C GLU A 150 -0.74 -6.85 -0.70
N ILE A 151 -1.04 -6.73 0.58
CA ILE A 151 -1.46 -7.84 1.44
C ILE A 151 -2.98 -7.79 1.45
N VAL A 152 -3.60 -8.73 0.76
CA VAL A 152 -5.05 -8.84 0.55
C VAL A 152 -5.68 -9.64 1.68
N GLY A 153 -6.95 -9.40 1.97
CA GLY A 153 -7.70 -10.20 2.96
C GLY A 153 -7.39 -9.81 4.41
N VAL A 154 -7.01 -8.54 4.64
CA VAL A 154 -6.74 -7.98 5.97
C VAL A 154 -7.53 -6.69 6.16
N PHE A 155 -8.18 -6.51 7.30
CA PHE A 155 -8.96 -5.30 7.57
C PHE A 155 -8.05 -4.10 7.88
N PRO A 156 -8.43 -2.85 7.55
CA PRO A 156 -7.63 -1.68 7.88
C PRO A 156 -7.25 -1.60 9.37
N GLY A 157 -5.96 -1.49 9.65
CA GLY A 157 -5.42 -1.41 11.02
C GLY A 157 -5.23 -2.76 11.71
N GLU A 158 -5.70 -3.86 11.13
CA GLU A 158 -5.54 -5.21 11.67
C GLU A 158 -4.12 -5.72 11.45
N ALA A 159 -3.58 -5.53 10.23
CA ALA A 159 -2.21 -5.90 9.87
C ALA A 159 -1.30 -4.67 9.85
N VAL A 160 -0.11 -4.78 10.43
CA VAL A 160 0.89 -3.70 10.48
C VAL A 160 2.24 -4.26 10.06
N PRO A 161 2.94 -3.67 9.07
CA PRO A 161 4.28 -4.13 8.74
C PRO A 161 5.25 -3.81 9.88
N THR A 162 6.11 -4.77 10.21
CA THR A 162 7.17 -4.54 11.21
C THR A 162 8.19 -3.52 10.71
N PRO A 163 8.87 -2.79 11.61
CA PRO A 163 9.98 -1.92 11.22
C PRO A 163 11.06 -2.69 10.43
N ALA A 164 11.42 -3.89 10.89
CA ALA A 164 12.40 -4.75 10.22
C ALA A 164 12.02 -5.08 8.77
N LEU A 165 10.73 -5.29 8.48
CA LEU A 165 10.27 -5.47 7.11
C LEU A 165 10.50 -4.19 6.28
N LEU A 166 10.04 -3.03 6.77
CA LEU A 166 10.17 -1.76 6.05
C LEU A 166 11.64 -1.39 5.79
N ASP A 167 12.51 -1.64 6.77
CA ASP A 167 13.95 -1.40 6.65
C ASP A 167 14.59 -2.33 5.61
N SER A 168 14.21 -3.61 5.59
CA SER A 168 14.73 -4.60 4.63
C SER A 168 14.26 -4.33 3.19
N LEU A 169 13.10 -3.71 3.02
CA LEU A 169 12.59 -3.31 1.71
C LEU A 169 13.29 -2.04 1.18
N GLY A 170 13.78 -1.19 2.07
CA GLY A 170 14.53 0.01 1.71
C GLY A 170 15.95 -0.31 1.24
N ASP A 171 16.52 0.62 0.49
CA ASP A 171 17.96 0.67 0.18
C ASP A 171 18.65 1.76 1.04
N GLY A 172 18.01 2.18 2.14
CA GLY A 172 18.49 3.22 3.06
C GLY A 172 18.25 4.67 2.63
N ALA A 173 17.88 4.94 1.37
CA ALA A 173 17.70 6.31 0.85
C ALA A 173 16.45 7.02 1.39
N ALA A 174 15.34 6.30 1.54
CA ALA A 174 14.11 6.80 2.16
C ALA A 174 13.22 5.63 2.62
N PRO A 175 12.45 5.80 3.71
CA PRO A 175 11.68 4.72 4.31
C PRO A 175 10.49 4.32 3.44
N TRP A 176 10.20 3.02 3.37
CA TRP A 176 8.95 2.53 2.79
C TRP A 176 7.75 3.02 3.61
N GLY A 177 6.69 3.37 2.90
CA GLY A 177 5.41 3.78 3.49
C GLY A 177 4.38 2.67 3.40
N TYR A 178 3.31 2.82 4.17
CA TYR A 178 2.14 1.95 4.04
C TYR A 178 0.83 2.66 4.36
N PHE A 179 -0.25 2.15 3.79
CA PHE A 179 -1.62 2.60 4.03
C PHE A 179 -2.60 1.45 3.76
N TYR A 180 -3.87 1.66 4.09
CA TYR A 180 -4.93 0.66 3.96
C TYR A 180 -5.96 1.11 2.94
N ILE A 181 -6.49 0.15 2.19
CA ILE A 181 -7.67 0.33 1.32
C ILE A 181 -8.75 -0.63 1.77
N GLN A 182 -9.96 -0.11 1.91
CA GLN A 182 -11.18 -0.89 2.04
C GLN A 182 -11.96 -0.79 0.74
N GLU A 183 -12.28 -1.94 0.15
CA GLU A 183 -13.09 -2.04 -1.07
C GLU A 183 -14.59 -2.08 -0.77
#